data_AF-A0A7G5IE84-F1
#
_entry.id   AF-A0A7G5IE84-F1
#
_cell.length_a   1.000
_cell.length_b   1.000
_cell.length_c   1.000
_cell.angle_alpha   90.00
_cell.angle_beta   90.00
_cell.angle_gamma   90.00
#
_symmetry.space_group_name_H-M   'P 1'
#
loop_
_entity.id
_entity.type
_entity.pdbx_description
1 polymer ?
#
loop_
_entity_poly.entity_id
_entity_poly.type
_entity_poly.pdbx_seq_one_letter_code
_entity_poly.pdbx_strand_id
1 'polypeptide(L)'
;MPRAPLFTRALLRLYQDARSDPGFQDVDADLRLLQNKDLDLSIRLGAILAFDALLIGTAIQPMVASPGAPLALDAAQQPLQTLLTLVAIALLALSGLVTVIAITIGEEFSGDGLEARPDLLIQRLYAAYCTSIDKQRSLLTHSIRLTIVGLLLTALAFAIILTEKLLN
;
A
#
# COMPACT_ATOMS: atom_id res chain seq x y z
N MET A 1 -14.92 -15.89 -12.98
CA MET A 1 -15.32 -14.46 -12.82
C MET A 1 -14.75 -13.95 -11.51
N PRO A 2 -13.87 -12.94 -11.49
CA PRO A 2 -13.39 -12.37 -10.23
C PRO A 2 -14.54 -11.60 -9.57
N ARG A 3 -14.99 -12.07 -8.40
CA ARG A 3 -16.01 -11.37 -7.61
C ARG A 3 -15.47 -10.00 -7.20
N ALA A 4 -16.21 -8.95 -7.53
CA ALA A 4 -15.91 -7.60 -7.08
C ALA A 4 -15.77 -7.57 -5.55
N PRO A 5 -14.85 -6.78 -4.99
CA PRO A 5 -14.67 -6.74 -3.55
C PRO A 5 -15.93 -6.19 -2.86
N LEU A 6 -16.41 -6.93 -1.85
CA LEU A 6 -17.53 -6.51 -1.02
C LEU A 6 -17.10 -5.33 -0.12
N PHE A 7 -17.82 -4.22 -0.22
CA PHE A 7 -17.61 -3.01 0.59
C PHE A 7 -18.03 -3.20 2.06
N THR A 8 -17.49 -2.41 2.99
CA THR A 8 -17.79 -2.36 4.45
C THR A 8 -19.27 -2.59 4.79
N ARG A 9 -20.17 -1.88 4.11
CA ARG A 9 -21.62 -1.92 4.35
C ARG A 9 -22.24 -3.24 3.94
N ALA A 10 -21.70 -3.91 2.93
CA ALA A 10 -22.16 -5.22 2.51
C ALA A 10 -21.72 -6.30 3.51
N LEU A 11 -20.50 -6.23 4.03
CA LEU A 11 -20.00 -7.15 5.06
C LEU A 11 -20.73 -6.98 6.40
N LEU A 12 -21.03 -5.75 6.81
CA LEU A 12 -21.84 -5.47 8.00
C LEU A 12 -23.27 -5.99 7.86
N ARG A 13 -23.90 -5.80 6.69
CA ARG A 13 -25.24 -6.31 6.42
C ARG A 13 -25.27 -7.84 6.39
N LEU A 14 -24.28 -8.46 5.75
CA LEU A 14 -24.14 -9.91 5.77
C LEU A 14 -23.98 -10.45 7.20
N TYR A 15 -23.17 -9.78 8.02
CA TYR A 15 -22.99 -10.14 9.42
C TYR A 15 -24.28 -9.96 10.25
N GLN A 16 -25.03 -8.88 10.02
CA GLN A 16 -26.32 -8.63 10.68
C GLN A 16 -27.39 -9.64 10.26
N ASP A 17 -27.51 -9.90 8.96
CA ASP A 17 -28.46 -10.86 8.40
C ASP A 17 -28.15 -12.26 8.94
N ALA A 18 -26.88 -12.64 9.00
CA ALA A 18 -26.49 -13.95 9.44
C ALA A 18 -26.65 -14.16 10.97
N ARG A 19 -26.46 -13.12 11.80
CA ARG A 19 -26.77 -13.17 13.25
C ARG A 19 -28.27 -13.31 13.55
N SER A 20 -29.14 -12.91 12.63
CA SER A 20 -30.59 -13.04 12.78
C SER A 20 -31.14 -14.42 12.43
N ASP A 21 -30.30 -15.29 11.85
CA ASP A 21 -30.67 -16.66 11.47
C ASP A 21 -30.33 -17.66 12.60
N PRO A 22 -31.31 -18.39 13.18
CA PRO A 22 -31.08 -19.35 14.25
C PRO A 22 -30.17 -20.54 13.88
N GLY A 23 -29.76 -20.67 12.61
CA GLY A 23 -28.76 -21.64 12.13
C GLY A 23 -27.31 -21.13 12.09
N PHE A 24 -27.01 -19.91 12.57
CA PHE A 24 -25.68 -19.29 12.49
C PHE A 24 -24.66 -19.95 13.43
N GLN A 25 -24.15 -21.11 13.03
CA GLN A 25 -23.22 -21.94 13.80
C GLN A 25 -21.73 -21.68 13.56
N ASP A 26 -21.32 -20.63 12.82
CA ASP A 26 -19.90 -20.54 12.43
C ASP A 26 -19.29 -19.12 12.48
N VAL A 27 -19.52 -18.41 13.59
CA VAL A 27 -18.81 -17.16 13.93
C VAL A 27 -17.28 -17.36 13.84
N ASP A 28 -16.79 -18.55 14.17
CA ASP A 28 -15.37 -18.91 14.10
C ASP A 28 -14.84 -18.93 12.67
N ALA A 29 -15.63 -19.42 11.70
CA ALA A 29 -15.24 -19.40 10.29
C ALA A 29 -15.12 -17.97 9.73
N ASP A 30 -16.03 -17.07 10.12
CA ASP A 30 -15.99 -15.67 9.72
C ASP A 30 -14.81 -14.93 10.36
N LEU A 31 -14.53 -15.17 11.64
CA LEU A 31 -13.35 -14.63 12.31
C LEU A 31 -12.05 -15.09 11.65
N ARG A 32 -11.95 -16.38 11.30
CA ARG A 32 -10.80 -16.92 10.56
C ARG A 32 -10.66 -16.28 9.17
N LEU A 33 -11.77 -16.03 8.48
CA LEU A 33 -11.75 -15.35 7.19
C LEU A 33 -11.21 -13.92 7.31
N LEU A 34 -11.65 -13.17 8.32
CA LEU A 34 -11.17 -11.82 8.58
C LEU A 34 -9.69 -11.80 8.94
N GLN A 35 -9.27 -12.66 9.87
CA GLN A 35 -7.86 -12.82 10.24
C GLN A 35 -6.97 -13.13 9.04
N ASN A 36 -7.41 -14.04 8.16
CA ASN A 36 -6.67 -14.37 6.94
C ASN A 36 -6.57 -13.19 5.97
N LYS A 37 -7.61 -12.36 5.86
CA LYS A 37 -7.59 -11.17 5.00
C LYS A 37 -6.66 -10.08 5.53
N ASP A 38 -6.68 -9.84 6.83
CA ASP A 38 -5.79 -8.88 7.47
C ASP A 38 -4.33 -9.32 7.37
N LEU A 39 -4.06 -10.61 7.60
CA LEU A 39 -2.73 -11.19 7.40
C LEU A 39 -2.26 -11.03 5.94
N ASP A 40 -3.10 -11.38 4.95
CA ASP A 40 -2.78 -11.18 3.53
C ASP A 40 -2.48 -9.70 3.22
N LEU A 41 -3.25 -8.78 3.79
CA LEU A 41 -3.07 -7.36 3.55
C LEU A 41 -1.78 -6.81 4.19
N SER A 42 -1.47 -7.24 5.41
CA SER A 42 -0.22 -6.93 6.10
C SER A 42 1.01 -7.46 5.34
N ILE A 43 0.95 -8.71 4.85
CA ILE A 43 2.01 -9.29 4.02
C ILE A 43 2.20 -8.47 2.73
N ARG A 44 1.12 -8.08 2.05
CA ARG A 44 1.19 -7.28 0.83
C ARG A 44 1.77 -5.88 1.08
N LEU A 45 1.36 -5.20 2.14
CA LEU A 45 1.93 -3.92 2.53
C LEU A 45 3.43 -4.04 2.83
N GLY A 46 3.83 -5.05 3.60
CA GLY A 46 5.23 -5.33 3.88
C GLY A 46 6.05 -5.63 2.62
N ALA A 47 5.49 -6.41 1.69
CA ALA A 47 6.14 -6.72 0.42
C ALA A 47 6.35 -5.47 -0.45
N ILE A 48 5.36 -4.58 -0.53
CA ILE A 48 5.49 -3.31 -1.26
C ILE A 48 6.54 -2.41 -0.62
N LEU A 49 6.58 -2.31 0.71
CA LEU A 49 7.58 -1.51 1.41
C LEU A 49 9.01 -2.01 1.14
N ALA A 50 9.22 -3.33 1.17
CA ALA A 50 10.51 -3.94 0.85
C ALA A 50 10.90 -3.70 -0.62
N PHE A 51 9.93 -3.80 -1.53
CA PHE A 51 10.15 -3.55 -2.95
C PHE A 51 10.48 -2.08 -3.24
N ASP A 52 9.77 -1.13 -2.62
CA ASP A 52 10.08 0.31 -2.73
C ASP A 52 11.51 0.61 -2.25
N ALA A 53 11.97 -0.02 -1.16
CA ALA A 53 13.35 0.15 -0.68
C ALA A 53 14.39 -0.32 -1.72
N LEU A 54 14.16 -1.47 -2.37
CA LEU A 54 15.03 -1.97 -3.45
C LEU A 54 15.03 -1.02 -4.67
N LEU A 55 13.86 -0.49 -5.03
CA LEU A 55 13.73 0.43 -6.15
C LEU A 55 14.42 1.77 -5.86
N ILE A 56 14.28 2.32 -4.66
CA ILE A 56 14.97 3.55 -4.25
C ILE A 56 16.49 3.33 -4.30
N GLY A 57 16.97 2.21 -3.74
CA GLY A 57 18.40 1.86 -3.79
C GLY A 57 18.94 1.75 -5.22
N THR A 58 18.10 1.28 -6.16
CA THR A 58 18.43 1.24 -7.59
C THR A 58 18.41 2.63 -8.21
N ALA A 59 17.34 3.40 -7.98
CA ALA A 59 17.12 4.71 -8.58
C ALA A 59 18.16 5.76 -8.17
N ILE A 60 18.79 5.60 -6.99
CA ILE A 60 19.85 6.50 -6.51
C ILE A 60 21.19 6.23 -7.21
N GLN A 61 21.42 5.04 -7.81
CA GLN A 61 22.71 4.65 -8.39
C GLN A 61 23.32 5.69 -9.33
N PRO A 62 22.59 6.29 -10.28
CA PRO A 62 23.13 7.36 -11.13
C PRO A 62 23.73 8.55 -10.38
N MET A 63 23.16 8.91 -9.22
CA MET A 63 23.58 10.09 -8.46
C MET A 63 24.83 9.85 -7.61
N VAL A 64 25.06 8.60 -7.20
CA VAL A 64 26.17 8.23 -6.30
C VAL A 64 27.29 7.47 -7.02
N ALA A 65 27.07 7.09 -8.28
CA ALA A 65 28.08 6.42 -9.08
C ALA A 65 29.30 7.32 -9.30
N SER A 66 30.48 6.69 -9.39
CA SER A 66 31.72 7.41 -9.66
C SER A 66 31.68 8.11 -11.03
N PRO A 67 32.32 9.28 -11.18
CA PRO A 67 32.49 9.92 -12.47
C PRO A 67 33.04 8.94 -13.52
N GLY A 68 32.41 8.88 -14.70
CA GLY A 68 32.78 7.96 -15.79
C GLY A 68 32.02 6.63 -15.82
N ALA A 69 31.22 6.27 -14.80
CA ALA A 69 30.37 5.09 -14.89
C ALA A 69 29.25 5.28 -15.93
N PRO A 70 28.73 4.20 -16.55
CA PRO A 70 27.73 4.29 -17.62
C PRO A 70 26.47 5.06 -17.20
N LEU A 71 26.03 4.92 -15.96
CA LEU A 71 24.83 5.59 -15.44
C LEU A 71 25.13 6.85 -14.60
N ALA A 72 26.39 7.21 -14.37
CA ALA A 72 26.73 8.37 -13.52
C ALA A 72 26.16 9.68 -14.09
N LEU A 73 25.47 10.44 -13.25
CA LEU A 73 24.94 11.77 -13.54
C LEU A 73 25.91 12.84 -13.07
N ASP A 74 26.17 13.82 -13.92
CA ASP A 74 26.73 15.12 -13.51
C ASP A 74 25.60 16.15 -13.50
N ALA A 75 25.20 16.60 -12.31
CA ALA A 75 24.09 17.52 -12.15
C ALA A 75 24.30 18.86 -12.87
N ALA A 76 25.55 19.31 -13.05
CA ALA A 76 25.84 20.55 -13.75
C ALA A 76 25.64 20.43 -15.27
N GLN A 77 25.91 19.24 -15.82
CA GLN A 77 25.84 18.99 -17.26
C GLN A 77 24.51 18.37 -17.68
N GLN A 78 23.86 17.63 -16.78
CA GLN A 78 22.65 16.83 -17.03
C GLN A 78 21.51 17.17 -16.05
N PRO A 79 21.09 18.45 -15.95
CA PRO A 79 20.13 18.89 -14.94
C PRO A 79 18.74 18.26 -15.12
N LEU A 80 18.32 18.00 -16.36
CA LEU A 80 17.01 17.41 -16.65
C LEU A 80 16.93 15.97 -16.18
N GLN A 81 17.98 15.19 -16.42
CA GLN A 81 18.10 13.79 -16.05
C GLN A 81 18.23 13.66 -14.53
N THR A 82 18.92 14.59 -13.87
CA THR A 82 18.94 14.70 -12.40
C THR A 82 17.54 14.98 -11.84
N LEU A 83 16.82 15.96 -12.38
CA LEU A 83 15.45 16.26 -11.94
C LEU A 83 14.51 15.07 -12.15
N LEU A 84 14.58 14.39 -13.30
CA LEU A 84 13.76 13.22 -13.58
C LEU A 84 14.03 12.08 -12.59
N THR A 85 15.31 11.84 -12.26
CA THR A 85 15.72 10.85 -11.27
C THR A 85 15.22 11.22 -9.86
N LEU A 86 15.31 12.50 -9.48
CA LEU A 86 14.79 13.00 -8.20
C LEU A 86 13.27 12.82 -8.09
N VAL A 87 12.51 13.12 -9.15
CA VAL A 87 11.05 12.92 -9.15
C VAL A 87 10.71 11.44 -9.03
N ALA A 88 11.44 10.55 -9.71
CA ALA A 88 11.25 9.12 -9.59
C ALA A 88 11.48 8.62 -8.15
N ILE A 89 12.58 9.03 -7.51
CA ILE A 89 12.89 8.71 -6.10
C ILE A 89 11.80 9.26 -5.18
N ALA A 90 11.35 10.51 -5.39
CA ALA A 90 10.32 11.12 -4.57
C ALA A 90 8.98 10.36 -4.64
N LEU A 91 8.59 9.84 -5.81
CA LEU A 91 7.38 9.04 -5.96
C LEU A 91 7.49 7.69 -5.25
N LEU A 92 8.65 7.02 -5.34
CA LEU A 92 8.91 5.78 -4.62
C LEU A 92 8.92 6.01 -3.10
N ALA A 93 9.52 7.10 -2.63
CA ALA A 93 9.49 7.48 -1.22
C ALA A 93 8.07 7.80 -0.73
N LEU A 94 7.27 8.48 -1.56
CA LEU A 94 5.87 8.76 -1.27
C LEU A 94 5.04 7.47 -1.21
N SER A 95 5.29 6.50 -2.11
CA SER A 95 4.69 5.17 -2.01
C SER A 95 5.02 4.49 -0.69
N GLY A 96 6.29 4.49 -0.28
CA GLY A 96 6.72 3.94 1.00
C GLY A 96 6.03 4.62 2.18
N LEU A 97 5.91 5.95 2.16
CA LEU A 97 5.19 6.71 3.18
C LEU A 97 3.70 6.32 3.25
N VAL A 98 3.02 6.23 2.10
CA VAL A 98 1.61 5.79 2.03
C VAL A 98 1.44 4.37 2.58
N THR A 99 2.40 3.48 2.30
CA THR A 99 2.42 2.12 2.84
C THR A 99 2.60 2.11 4.36
N VAL A 100 3.51 2.92 4.90
CA VAL A 100 3.67 3.08 6.35
C VAL A 100 2.39 3.60 6.99
N ILE A 101 1.78 4.65 6.42
CA ILE A 101 0.50 5.17 6.90
C ILE A 101 -0.55 4.07 6.91
N ALA A 102 -0.66 3.27 5.84
CA ALA A 102 -1.61 2.16 5.78
C ALA A 102 -1.38 1.13 6.91
N ILE A 103 -0.13 0.72 7.16
CA ILE A 103 0.20 -0.23 8.24
C ILE A 103 -0.16 0.35 9.63
N THR A 104 -0.02 1.66 9.82
CA THR A 104 -0.33 2.32 11.10
C THR A 104 -1.82 2.58 11.34
N ILE A 105 -2.70 2.31 10.37
CA ILE A 105 -4.15 2.42 10.57
C ILE A 105 -4.59 1.28 11.49
N GLY A 106 -4.67 1.59 12.78
CA GLY A 106 -5.23 0.72 13.80
C GLY A 106 -6.74 0.82 13.91
N GLU A 107 -7.31 -0.10 14.67
CA GLU A 107 -8.72 -0.09 15.09
C GLU A 107 -8.87 0.80 16.31
N GLU A 108 -9.10 2.10 16.11
CA GLU A 108 -9.52 2.96 17.22
C GLU A 108 -10.96 2.62 17.60
N PHE A 109 -11.13 1.99 18.75
CA PHE A 109 -12.43 1.63 19.33
C PHE A 109 -12.64 2.35 20.66
N SER A 110 -13.72 3.12 20.77
CA SER A 110 -14.25 3.59 22.06
C SER A 110 -15.50 2.77 22.40
N GLY A 111 -15.43 2.06 23.52
CA GLY A 111 -16.53 1.27 24.09
C GLY A 111 -17.46 2.08 25.00
N ASP A 112 -17.22 3.39 25.14
CA ASP A 112 -17.87 4.23 26.13
C ASP A 112 -19.40 4.23 25.95
N GLY A 113 -20.12 3.84 27.00
CA GLY A 113 -21.59 3.80 27.02
C GLY A 113 -22.24 2.60 26.32
N LEU A 114 -21.47 1.58 25.92
CA LEU A 114 -21.98 0.36 25.28
C LEU A 114 -21.79 -0.92 26.10
N GLU A 115 -21.22 -0.83 27.30
CA GLU A 115 -20.93 -1.94 28.21
C GLU A 115 -22.18 -2.77 28.56
N ALA A 116 -23.34 -2.11 28.65
CA ALA A 116 -24.62 -2.76 28.93
C ALA A 116 -25.29 -3.40 27.70
N ARG A 117 -24.73 -3.24 26.48
CA ARG A 117 -25.31 -3.72 25.21
C ARG A 117 -24.27 -4.44 24.36
N PRO A 118 -23.94 -5.70 24.69
CA PRO A 118 -22.88 -6.47 24.03
C PRO A 118 -23.12 -6.64 22.52
N ASP A 119 -24.37 -6.72 22.06
CA ASP A 119 -24.68 -6.85 20.64
C ASP A 119 -24.24 -5.64 19.82
N LEU A 120 -24.47 -4.43 20.35
CA LEU A 120 -24.09 -3.17 19.70
C LEU A 120 -22.58 -2.93 19.76
N LEU A 121 -21.93 -3.40 20.83
CA LEU A 121 -20.49 -3.35 21.00
C LEU A 121 -19.80 -4.17 19.89
N ILE A 122 -20.26 -5.41 19.69
CA ILE A 122 -19.75 -6.31 18.63
C ILE A 122 -19.97 -5.69 17.25
N GLN A 123 -21.15 -5.13 16.99
CA GLN A 123 -21.45 -4.49 15.70
C GLN A 123 -20.53 -3.31 15.40
N ARG A 124 -20.23 -2.47 16.40
CA ARG A 124 -19.32 -1.33 16.23
C ARG A 124 -17.88 -1.76 16.04
N LEU A 125 -17.44 -2.78 16.78
CA LEU A 125 -16.09 -3.34 16.63
C LEU A 125 -15.90 -3.91 15.23
N TYR A 126 -16.87 -4.69 14.74
CA TYR A 126 -16.84 -5.21 13.37
C TYR A 126 -16.89 -4.10 12.31
N ALA A 127 -17.66 -3.03 12.55
CA ALA A 127 -17.70 -1.87 11.66
C ALA A 127 -16.36 -1.13 11.61
N ALA A 128 -15.73 -0.91 12.76
CA ALA A 128 -14.41 -0.28 12.86
C ALA A 128 -13.35 -1.12 12.14
N TYR A 129 -13.35 -2.43 12.36
CA TYR A 129 -12.49 -3.40 11.68
C TYR A 129 -12.64 -3.37 10.16
N CYS A 130 -13.87 -3.49 9.65
CA CYS A 130 -14.07 -3.46 8.20
C CYS A 130 -13.64 -2.11 7.60
N THR A 131 -13.83 -1.02 8.34
CA THR A 131 -13.45 0.33 7.91
C THR A 131 -11.93 0.51 7.88
N SER A 132 -11.19 -0.05 8.84
CA SER A 132 -9.72 -0.03 8.83
C SER A 132 -9.19 -0.78 7.62
N ILE A 133 -9.65 -2.02 7.40
CA ILE A 133 -9.24 -2.86 6.26
C ILE A 133 -9.52 -2.18 4.91
N ASP A 134 -10.68 -1.56 4.74
CA ASP A 134 -11.01 -0.86 3.49
C ASP A 134 -10.09 0.35 3.26
N LYS A 135 -9.74 1.09 4.31
CA LYS A 135 -8.77 2.20 4.21
C LYS A 135 -7.37 1.69 3.87
N GLN A 136 -6.89 0.65 4.57
CA GLN A 136 -5.59 0.06 4.31
C GLN A 136 -5.49 -0.45 2.87
N ARG A 137 -6.53 -1.11 2.36
CA ARG A 137 -6.62 -1.57 0.97
C ARG A 137 -6.61 -0.43 -0.04
N SER A 138 -7.34 0.64 0.24
CA SER A 138 -7.37 1.82 -0.62
C SER A 138 -5.96 2.42 -0.72
N LEU A 139 -5.28 2.61 0.41
CA LEU A 139 -3.92 3.14 0.45
C LEU A 139 -2.91 2.20 -0.21
N LEU A 140 -3.02 0.88 -0.02
CA LEU A 140 -2.22 -0.11 -0.74
C LEU A 140 -2.36 0.07 -2.26
N THR A 141 -3.57 0.29 -2.75
CA THR A 141 -3.81 0.53 -4.19
C THR A 141 -3.14 1.82 -4.67
N HIS A 142 -3.15 2.88 -3.86
CA HIS A 142 -2.48 4.13 -4.18
C HIS A 142 -0.96 3.99 -4.18
N SER A 143 -0.41 3.30 -3.17
CA SER A 143 1.01 2.98 -3.09
C SER A 143 1.47 2.19 -4.32
N ILE A 144 0.78 1.10 -4.69
CA ILE A 144 1.13 0.31 -5.88
C ILE A 144 1.19 1.18 -7.14
N ARG A 145 0.24 2.11 -7.31
CA ARG A 145 0.25 3.04 -8.46
C ARG A 145 1.46 3.97 -8.42
N LEU A 146 1.78 4.54 -7.26
CA LEU A 146 2.94 5.39 -7.08
C LEU A 146 4.24 4.62 -7.35
N THR A 147 4.38 3.39 -6.83
CA THR A 147 5.50 2.50 -7.11
C THR A 147 5.67 2.27 -8.61
N ILE A 148 4.59 1.93 -9.32
CA ILE A 148 4.64 1.68 -10.77
C ILE A 148 5.07 2.94 -11.53
N VAL A 149 4.51 4.11 -11.20
CA VAL A 149 4.88 5.37 -11.86
C VAL A 149 6.33 5.73 -11.56
N GLY A 150 6.78 5.59 -10.31
CA GLY A 150 8.17 5.79 -9.90
C GLY A 150 9.12 4.88 -10.67
N LEU A 151 8.80 3.58 -10.75
CA LEU A 151 9.58 2.59 -11.51
C LEU A 151 9.71 2.96 -12.99
N LEU A 152 8.60 3.32 -13.65
CA LEU A 152 8.61 3.70 -15.05
C LEU A 152 9.46 4.95 -15.30
N LEU A 153 9.40 5.93 -14.38
CA LEU A 153 10.23 7.13 -14.45
C LEU A 153 11.71 6.82 -14.21
N THR A 154 12.05 5.94 -13.28
CA THR A 154 13.43 5.46 -13.08
C THR A 154 13.96 4.80 -14.35
N ALA A 155 13.18 3.89 -14.95
CA ALA A 155 13.57 3.21 -16.19
C ALA A 155 13.76 4.20 -17.36
N LEU A 156 12.86 5.18 -17.47
CA LEU A 156 12.97 6.23 -18.48
C LEU A 156 14.23 7.09 -18.27
N ALA A 157 14.51 7.50 -17.03
CA ALA A 157 15.72 8.26 -16.72
C ALA A 157 16.99 7.49 -17.11
N PHE A 158 17.05 6.20 -16.79
CA PHE A 158 18.19 5.36 -17.13
C PHE A 158 18.35 5.21 -18.64
N ALA A 159 17.25 5.02 -19.36
CA ALA A 159 17.26 4.92 -20.81
C ALA A 159 17.77 6.21 -21.47
N ILE A 160 17.34 7.38 -20.99
CA ILE A 160 17.80 8.68 -21.48
C ILE A 160 19.31 8.84 -21.23
N ILE A 161 19.77 8.59 -19.99
CA ILE A 161 21.19 8.70 -19.62
C ILE A 161 22.06 7.78 -20.49
N LEU A 162 21.65 6.53 -20.68
CA LEU A 162 22.38 5.58 -21.51
C LEU A 162 22.40 5.99 -22.99
N THR A 163 21.27 6.45 -23.52
CA THR A 163 21.17 6.85 -24.93
C THR A 163 22.08 8.06 -25.21
N GLU A 164 22.08 9.06 -24.33
CA GLU A 164 22.95 10.23 -24.47
C GLU A 164 24.44 9.88 -24.42
N LYS A 165 24.81 8.89 -23.61
CA LYS A 165 26.21 8.46 -23.49
C LYS A 165 26.67 7.48 -24.57
N LEU A 166 25.75 6.81 -25.24
CA LEU A 166 26.07 5.93 -26.38
C LEU A 166 26.17 6.72 -27.69
N LEU A 167 25.46 7.86 -27.78
CA LEU A 167 25.39 8.68 -28.99
C LEU A 167 26.39 9.85 -29.00
N ASN A 168 26.90 10.26 -27.83
CA ASN A 168 27.97 11.27 -27.68
C ASN A 168 29.26 10.61 -27.22
#